data_AF-A0A5C3KB95-F1
#
_entry.id   AF-A0A5C3KB95-F1
#
_cell.length_a   1.000
_cell.length_b   1.000
_cell.length_c   1.000
_cell.angle_alpha   90.00
_cell.angle_beta   90.00
_cell.angle_gamma   90.00
#
_symmetry.space_group_name_H-M   'P 1'
#
loop_
_entity.id
_entity.type
_entity.pdbx_description
1 polymer ?
#
loop_
_entity_poly.entity_id
_entity_poly.type
_entity_poly.pdbx_seq_one_letter_code
_entity_poly.pdbx_strand_id
1 'polypeptide(L)'
;CTRGATLGGIVYMCDISVNRVNAAARVNVKQLEKMLGESNTFQGVVFVTAAWDEVKADVGTQREEELCSSFWKELIARGAVVKRTRGLHSSDPSGYVDVLRHILQSLGTSLTA
;
A
#
# COMPACT_ATOMS: atom_id res chain seq x y z
N CYS A 1 32.50 1.29 9.16
CA CYS A 1 31.80 0.74 7.98
C CYS A 1 30.29 0.73 8.23
N THR A 2 29.60 1.85 8.00
CA THR A 2 28.14 1.87 7.97
C THR A 2 27.72 1.31 6.61
N ARG A 3 27.27 0.06 6.57
CA ARG A 3 26.62 -0.48 5.37
C ARG A 3 25.34 0.33 5.17
N GLY A 4 25.36 1.28 4.25
CA GLY A 4 24.17 2.06 3.90
C GLY A 4 23.09 1.12 3.38
N ALA A 5 21.88 1.21 3.95
CA ALA A 5 20.71 0.53 3.43
C ALA A 5 19.93 1.54 2.57
N THR A 6 19.60 1.16 1.34
CA THR A 6 18.71 1.94 0.47
C THR A 6 17.27 1.51 0.73
N LEU A 7 16.37 2.49 0.87
CA LEU A 7 14.93 2.21 0.91
C LEU A 7 14.49 1.85 -0.51
N GLY A 8 14.13 0.58 -0.73
CA GLY A 8 13.58 0.13 -2.00
C GLY A 8 12.15 0.65 -2.18
N GLY A 9 11.22 0.23 -1.31
CA GLY A 9 9.82 0.61 -1.41
C GLY A 9 9.10 0.51 -0.08
N ILE A 10 7.83 0.90 -0.07
CA ILE A 10 6.97 0.88 1.12
C ILE A 10 5.68 0.13 0.82
N VAL A 11 5.31 -0.79 1.71
CA VAL A 11 4.01 -1.44 1.73
C VAL A 11 3.18 -0.85 2.86
N TYR A 12 2.03 -0.29 2.50
CA TYR A 12 1.05 0.14 3.47
C TYR A 12 -0.18 -0.75 3.37
N MET A 13 -0.43 -1.54 4.41
CA MET A 13 -1.53 -2.50 4.43
C MET A 13 -2.68 -2.00 5.28
N CYS A 14 -3.89 -2.08 4.73
CA CYS A 14 -5.14 -1.65 5.33
C CYS A 14 -6.11 -2.82 5.37
N ASP A 15 -6.61 -3.12 6.55
CA ASP A 15 -7.70 -4.08 6.73
C ASP A 15 -9.03 -3.43 6.31
N ILE A 16 -9.67 -3.97 5.28
CA ILE A 16 -10.92 -3.43 4.73
C ILE A 16 -12.15 -3.89 5.53
N SER A 17 -12.03 -4.92 6.38
CA SER A 17 -13.11 -5.41 7.24
C SER A 17 -13.34 -4.47 8.43
N VAL A 18 -12.27 -3.84 8.91
CA VAL A 18 -12.31 -2.87 10.00
C VAL A 18 -12.75 -1.50 9.48
N ASN A 19 -13.96 -1.07 9.85
CA ASN A 19 -14.49 0.27 9.52
C ASN A 19 -13.85 1.38 10.37
N ARG A 20 -12.53 1.55 10.27
CA ARG A 20 -11.79 2.52 11.05
C ARG A 20 -10.69 3.14 10.22
N VAL A 21 -11.06 4.18 9.47
CA VAL A 21 -10.06 5.21 9.17
C VAL A 21 -9.88 6.08 10.42
N ASN A 22 -9.23 5.51 11.44
CA ASN A 22 -8.95 6.22 12.68
C ASN A 22 -8.02 7.41 12.40
N ALA A 23 -8.03 8.40 13.29
CA ALA A 23 -7.05 9.49 13.28
C ALA A 23 -5.60 9.00 13.15
N ALA A 24 -5.28 7.81 13.69
CA ALA A 24 -3.99 7.15 13.53
C ALA A 24 -3.63 6.79 12.07
N ALA A 25 -4.60 6.35 11.26
CA ALA A 25 -4.37 6.07 9.84
C ALA A 25 -4.04 7.35 9.06
N ARG A 26 -4.74 8.47 9.37
CA ARG A 26 -4.44 9.81 8.81
C ARG A 26 -3.04 10.28 9.18
N VAL A 27 -2.65 10.10 10.44
CA VAL A 27 -1.32 10.46 10.93
C VAL A 27 -0.25 9.64 10.21
N ASN A 28 -0.47 8.33 10.04
CA ASN A 28 0.47 7.46 9.34
C ASN A 28 0.65 7.84 7.86
N VAL A 29 -0.41 8.17 7.13
CA VAL A 29 -0.31 8.62 5.73
C VAL A 29 0.45 9.94 5.63
N LYS A 30 0.17 10.90 6.52
CA LYS A 30 0.91 12.18 6.57
C LYS A 30 2.39 11.98 6.93
N GLN A 31 2.70 11.00 7.77
CA GLN A 31 4.07 10.64 8.11
C GLN A 31 4.77 9.94 6.94
N LEU A 32 4.07 9.07 6.22
CA LEU A 32 4.53 8.42 5.01
C LEU A 32 4.91 9.46 3.94
N GLU A 33 4.04 10.44 3.71
CA GLU A 33 4.30 11.58 2.81
C GLU A 33 5.57 12.34 3.20
N LYS A 34 5.75 12.62 4.50
CA LYS A 34 6.95 13.31 4.99
C LYS A 34 8.22 12.47 4.83
N MET A 35 8.14 11.16 5.05
CA MET A 35 9.28 10.25 4.93
C MET A 35 9.73 10.08 3.47
N LEU A 36 8.79 10.07 2.53
CA LEU A 36 9.09 9.96 1.10
C LEU A 36 9.58 11.29 0.49
N GLY A 37 9.44 12.39 1.22
CA GLY A 37 10.00 13.70 0.86
C GLY A 37 9.43 14.28 -0.44
N GLU A 38 10.14 15.27 -0.98
CA GLU A 38 9.85 15.89 -2.28
C GLU A 38 10.29 15.04 -3.47
N SER A 39 10.91 13.88 -3.22
CA SER A 39 11.30 12.96 -4.29
C SER A 39 10.03 12.55 -5.05
N ASN A 40 9.98 12.93 -6.33
CA ASN A 40 8.76 13.03 -7.12
C ASN A 40 8.15 11.66 -7.53
N THR A 41 8.61 10.56 -6.93
CA THR A 41 8.39 9.22 -7.46
C THR A 41 7.87 8.30 -6.37
N PHE A 42 6.55 8.17 -6.27
CA PHE A 42 5.87 7.24 -5.34
C PHE A 42 5.72 5.84 -5.93
N GLN A 43 6.46 5.53 -7.00
CA GLN A 43 6.43 4.23 -7.70
C GLN A 43 6.86 3.05 -6.81
N GLY A 44 7.56 3.33 -5.71
CA GLY A 44 7.90 2.33 -4.68
C GLY A 44 6.82 2.11 -3.62
N VAL A 45 5.71 2.86 -3.64
CA VAL A 45 4.65 2.78 -2.63
C VAL A 45 3.49 1.92 -3.12
N VAL A 46 3.16 0.89 -2.36
CA VAL A 46 2.04 -0.01 -2.62
C VAL A 46 1.09 0.00 -1.43
N PHE A 47 -0.14 0.46 -1.68
CA PHE A 47 -1.26 0.29 -0.78
C PHE A 47 -1.88 -1.08 -0.98
N VAL A 48 -2.11 -1.81 0.10
CA VAL A 48 -2.70 -3.14 0.09
C VAL A 48 -3.99 -3.11 0.89
N THR A 49 -5.12 -3.41 0.27
CA THR A 49 -6.40 -3.66 0.97
C THR A 49 -6.53 -5.16 1.22
N ALA A 50 -6.69 -5.56 2.48
CA ALA A 50 -6.68 -6.95 2.93
C ALA A 50 -7.99 -7.33 3.65
N ALA A 51 -8.12 -8.60 4.04
CA ALA A 51 -9.30 -9.16 4.71
C ALA A 51 -10.62 -9.00 3.92
N TRP A 52 -10.53 -9.03 2.59
CA TRP A 52 -11.69 -8.96 1.70
C TRP A 52 -12.68 -10.11 1.88
N ASP A 53 -12.25 -11.23 2.49
CA ASP A 53 -13.12 -12.38 2.78
C ASP A 53 -13.97 -12.18 4.06
N GLU A 54 -13.67 -11.14 4.86
CA GLU A 54 -14.35 -10.84 6.12
C GLU A 54 -15.41 -9.74 5.98
N VAL A 55 -15.57 -9.18 4.78
CA VAL A 55 -16.54 -8.12 4.49
C VAL A 55 -17.33 -8.45 3.24
N LYS A 56 -18.57 -7.98 3.17
CA LYS A 56 -19.35 -8.07 1.94
C LYS A 56 -18.66 -7.28 0.82
N ALA A 57 -18.69 -7.82 -0.41
CA ALA A 57 -17.94 -7.27 -1.54
C ALA A 57 -18.33 -5.82 -1.89
N ASP A 58 -19.61 -5.47 -1.78
CA ASP A 58 -20.15 -4.12 -1.97
C ASP A 58 -19.60 -3.15 -0.93
N VAL A 59 -19.66 -3.54 0.34
CA VAL A 59 -19.14 -2.74 1.46
C VAL A 59 -17.63 -2.55 1.36
N GLY A 60 -16.88 -3.62 1.04
CA GLY A 60 -15.43 -3.55 0.83
C GLY A 60 -15.06 -2.63 -0.33
N THR A 61 -15.80 -2.71 -1.44
CA THR A 61 -15.59 -1.85 -2.63
C THR A 61 -15.82 -0.39 -2.29
N GLN A 62 -16.93 -0.07 -1.63
CA GLN A 62 -17.22 1.30 -1.19
C GLN A 62 -16.11 1.86 -0.29
N ARG A 63 -15.62 1.07 0.67
CA ARG A 63 -14.53 1.48 1.56
C ARG A 63 -13.22 1.72 0.81
N GLU A 64 -12.88 0.87 -0.16
CA GLU A 64 -11.68 1.06 -0.97
C GLU A 64 -11.80 2.32 -1.83
N GLU A 65 -12.97 2.59 -2.41
CA GLU A 65 -13.24 3.80 -3.17
C GLU A 65 -13.09 5.05 -2.29
N GLU A 66 -13.60 5.04 -1.06
CA GLU A 66 -13.41 6.12 -0.09
C GLU A 66 -11.92 6.34 0.24
N LEU A 67 -11.15 5.27 0.44
CA LEU A 67 -9.70 5.34 0.67
C LEU A 67 -8.96 5.95 -0.53
N CYS A 68 -9.27 5.49 -1.74
CA CYS A 68 -8.61 5.95 -2.97
C CYS A 68 -9.00 7.39 -3.34
N SER A 69 -10.26 7.79 -3.13
CA SER A 69 -10.77 9.11 -3.49
C SER A 69 -10.47 10.20 -2.47
N SER A 70 -10.05 9.83 -1.25
CA SER A 70 -9.72 10.79 -0.19
C SER A 70 -8.30 10.62 0.36
N PHE A 71 -8.06 9.58 1.16
CA PHE A 71 -6.81 9.42 1.92
C PHE A 71 -5.59 9.16 1.06
N TRP A 72 -5.72 8.37 0.00
CA TRP A 72 -4.62 7.98 -0.87
C TRP A 72 -4.59 8.74 -2.17
N LYS A 73 -5.55 9.65 -2.40
CA LYS A 73 -5.73 10.34 -3.68
C LYS A 73 -4.45 10.99 -4.19
N GLU A 74 -3.79 11.80 -3.36
CA GLU A 74 -2.57 12.52 -3.73
C GLU A 74 -1.39 11.56 -3.96
N LEU A 75 -1.31 10.48 -3.18
CA LEU A 75 -0.25 9.48 -3.28
C LEU A 75 -0.39 8.63 -4.55
N ILE A 76 -1.63 8.24 -4.88
CA ILE A 76 -1.97 7.55 -6.13
C ILE A 76 -1.67 8.46 -7.33
N ALA A 77 -2.03 9.75 -7.25
CA ALA A 77 -1.72 10.72 -8.30
C ALA A 77 -0.21 10.88 -8.55
N ARG A 78 0.64 10.58 -7.55
CA ARG A 78 2.10 10.61 -7.63
C ARG A 78 2.72 9.26 -8.00
N GLY A 79 1.91 8.26 -8.35
CA GLY A 79 2.35 6.97 -8.87
C GLY A 79 2.34 5.81 -7.86
N ALA A 80 1.78 6.00 -6.66
CA ALA A 80 1.49 4.87 -5.77
C ALA A 80 0.40 3.97 -6.38
N VAL A 81 0.46 2.68 -6.09
CA VAL A 81 -0.49 1.69 -6.60
C VAL A 81 -1.30 1.07 -5.48
N VAL A 82 -2.52 0.63 -5.80
CA VAL A 82 -3.40 -0.08 -4.87
C VAL A 82 -3.56 -1.54 -5.33
N LYS A 83 -3.46 -2.48 -4.40
CA LYS A 83 -3.64 -3.92 -4.63
C LYS A 83 -4.57 -4.51 -3.58
N ARG A 84 -5.44 -5.42 -4.01
CA ARG A 84 -6.29 -6.21 -3.11
C ARG A 84 -5.61 -7.54 -2.80
N THR A 85 -5.65 -7.96 -1.53
CA THR A 85 -5.22 -9.29 -1.10
C THR A 85 -6.33 -10.00 -0.33
N ARG A 86 -6.42 -11.32 -0.49
CA ARG A 86 -7.38 -12.20 0.17
C ARG A 86 -6.65 -13.26 0.98
N GLY A 87 -7.39 -13.96 1.83
CA GLY A 87 -6.87 -15.08 2.60
C GLY A 87 -5.90 -14.63 3.69
N LEU A 88 -6.26 -13.58 4.44
CA LEU A 88 -5.38 -13.04 5.50
C LEU A 88 -4.93 -14.13 6.49
N HIS A 89 -5.89 -15.01 6.82
CA HIS A 89 -5.72 -16.17 7.70
C HIS A 89 -5.43 -17.49 6.96
N SER A 90 -5.30 -17.44 5.64
CA SER A 90 -5.02 -18.64 4.85
C SER A 90 -3.55 -19.04 4.98
N SER A 91 -3.29 -20.33 5.00
CA SER A 91 -1.93 -20.87 4.95
C SER A 91 -1.26 -20.68 3.59
N ASP A 92 -2.01 -20.17 2.60
CA ASP A 92 -1.53 -19.85 1.27
C ASP A 92 -0.90 -18.44 1.26
N PRO A 93 0.43 -18.31 1.09
CA PRO A 93 1.09 -17.02 1.09
C PRO A 93 0.90 -16.24 -0.21
N SER A 94 0.21 -16.80 -1.21
CA SER A 94 0.08 -16.25 -2.57
C SER A 94 -0.30 -14.76 -2.60
N GLY A 95 -1.31 -14.38 -1.81
CA GLY A 95 -1.82 -13.01 -1.78
C GLY A 95 -0.77 -11.96 -1.37
N TYR A 96 0.10 -12.28 -0.42
CA TYR A 96 1.17 -11.38 0.02
C TYR A 96 2.41 -11.45 -0.89
N VAL A 97 2.68 -12.65 -1.43
CA VAL A 97 3.79 -12.87 -2.37
C VAL A 97 3.60 -12.06 -3.65
N ASP A 98 2.36 -11.91 -4.14
CA ASP A 98 2.09 -11.11 -5.34
C ASP A 98 2.33 -9.61 -5.10
N VAL A 99 1.98 -9.11 -3.91
CA VAL A 99 2.31 -7.72 -3.50
C VAL A 99 3.82 -7.53 -3.46
N LEU A 100 4.55 -8.43 -2.79
CA LEU A 100 6.01 -8.35 -2.67
C LEU A 100 6.70 -8.47 -4.04
N ARG A 101 6.24 -9.38 -4.89
CA ARG A 101 6.74 -9.55 -6.25
C ARG A 101 6.57 -8.27 -7.06
N HIS A 102 5.42 -7.62 -6.96
CA HIS A 102 5.16 -6.38 -7.66
C HIS A 102 6.15 -5.27 -7.26
N ILE A 103 6.45 -5.15 -5.97
CA ILE A 103 7.43 -4.18 -5.45
C ILE A 103 8.81 -4.52 -5.95
N LEU A 104 9.24 -5.77 -5.82
CA LEU A 104 10.57 -6.18 -6.30
C LEU A 104 10.74 -5.95 -7.81
N GLN A 105 9.67 -6.13 -8.60
CA GLN A 105 9.65 -5.80 -10.01
C GLN A 105 9.74 -4.30 -10.27
N SER A 106 8.96 -3.48 -9.56
CA SER A 106 9.00 -2.01 -9.73
C SER A 106 10.37 -1.43 -9.38
N LEU A 107 11.05 -2.01 -8.39
CA LEU A 107 12.42 -1.66 -8.00
C LEU A 107 13.48 -2.08 -9.01
N GLY A 108 13.31 -3.25 -9.64
CA GLY A 108 14.21 -3.72 -10.70
C GLY A 108 14.25 -2.78 -11.91
N THR A 109 13.11 -2.19 -12.27
CA THR A 109 13.01 -1.20 -13.36
C THR A 109 13.71 0.12 -13.05
N SER A 110 13.74 0.54 -11.77
CA SER A 110 14.31 1.84 -11.37
C SER A 110 15.82 1.83 -11.17
N LEU A 111 16.46 0.65 -11.12
CA LEU A 111 17.93 0.49 -10.98
C LEU A 111 18.67 0.50 -12.34
N THR A 112 17.94 0.43 -13.45
CA THR A 112 18.48 0.43 -14.81
C THR A 112 18.33 1.77 -15.55
N ALA A 113 17.86 2.83 -14.88
CA ALA A 113 17.69 4.17 -15.44
C ALA A 113 18.76 5.15 -14.95
#